data_AF-R7EUN5-F1
#
_entry.id   AF-R7EUN5-F1
#
_cell.length_a   1.000
_cell.length_b   1.000
_cell.length_c   1.000
_cell.angle_alpha   90.00
_cell.angle_beta   90.00
_cell.angle_gamma   90.00
#
_symmetry.space_group_name_H-M   'P 1'
#
loop_
_entity.id
_entity.type
_entity.pdbx_description
1 polymer ?
#
loop_
_entity_poly.entity_id
_entity_poly.type
_entity_poly.pdbx_seq_one_letter_code
_entity_poly.pdbx_strand_id
1 'polypeptide(L)'
;MDKKTCCCCSQRKKERTPEEYKKLIHRLNRIEGQIRGIRGMVENNAYCPDILVQSAAVNAAINAFNKELLASHIRTCVADDIRHGNDDVIDELVATLQKLMK
;
A
#
# COMPACT_ATOMS: atom_id res chain seq x y z
N MET A 1 16.77 -24.71 12.67
CA MET A 1 16.26 -24.30 14.00
C MET A 1 16.39 -22.79 14.08
N ASP A 2 15.40 -21.93 14.28
CA ASP A 2 13.96 -22.01 14.45
C ASP A 2 13.48 -20.56 14.25
N LYS A 3 12.44 -20.33 13.46
CA LYS A 3 11.57 -19.17 13.68
C LYS A 3 10.14 -19.59 13.36
N LYS A 4 9.59 -20.34 14.31
CA LYS A 4 8.15 -20.45 14.57
C LYS A 4 7.56 -19.05 14.49
N THR A 5 6.62 -18.84 13.58
CA THR A 5 5.68 -17.73 13.73
C THR A 5 4.30 -18.36 13.74
N CYS A 6 3.81 -18.59 14.96
CA CYS A 6 2.49 -19.10 15.28
C CYS A 6 1.43 -18.05 14.98
N CYS A 7 0.26 -18.55 14.57
CA CYS A 7 -1.00 -17.87 14.32
C CYS A 7 -1.38 -16.91 15.48
N CYS A 8 -1.89 -15.71 15.15
CA CYS A 8 -2.36 -14.62 16.04
C CYS A 8 -1.34 -13.53 16.48
N CYS A 9 -1.49 -12.33 15.90
CA CYS A 9 -1.10 -10.98 16.38
C CYS A 9 0.25 -10.31 15.99
N SER A 10 0.10 -9.21 15.22
CA SER A 10 0.71 -7.86 15.31
C SER A 10 2.16 -7.51 14.87
N GLN A 11 3.07 -8.43 14.55
CA GLN A 11 4.46 -8.02 14.21
C GLN A 11 5.14 -8.72 13.01
N ARG A 12 4.42 -8.94 11.90
CA ARG A 12 5.08 -9.39 10.65
C ARG A 12 5.76 -8.20 9.95
N LYS A 13 7.09 -8.11 10.02
CA LYS A 13 7.88 -7.22 9.15
C LYS A 13 8.36 -7.99 7.92
N LYS A 14 8.14 -7.44 6.73
CA LYS A 14 8.73 -7.93 5.48
C LYS A 14 10.06 -7.20 5.23
N GLU A 15 11.15 -7.95 5.09
CA GLU A 15 12.36 -7.47 4.46
C GLU A 15 12.12 -7.35 2.95
N ARG A 16 12.38 -6.18 2.38
CA ARG A 16 12.12 -5.87 0.97
C ARG A 16 13.43 -5.85 0.22
N THR A 17 13.39 -6.27 -1.05
CA THR A 17 14.56 -6.07 -1.91
C THR A 17 14.81 -4.56 -2.12
N PRO A 18 16.05 -4.14 -2.41
CA PRO A 18 16.35 -2.74 -2.71
C PRO A 18 15.47 -2.16 -3.83
N GLU A 19 15.15 -2.96 -4.84
CA GLU A 19 14.30 -2.59 -5.97
C GLU A 19 12.86 -2.36 -5.56
N GLU A 20 12.28 -3.29 -4.77
CA GLU A 20 10.93 -3.14 -4.23
C GLU A 20 10.83 -1.91 -3.34
N TYR A 21 11.78 -1.73 -2.41
CA TYR A 21 11.85 -0.58 -1.53
C TYR A 21 11.90 0.73 -2.33
N LYS A 22 12.83 0.83 -3.28
CA LYS A 22 13.00 2.02 -4.11
C LYS A 22 11.74 2.35 -4.90
N LYS A 23 11.09 1.34 -5.51
CA LYS A 23 9.85 1.51 -6.27
C LYS A 23 8.70 2.05 -5.41
N LEU A 24 8.51 1.49 -4.21
CA LEU A 24 7.45 1.92 -3.30
C LEU A 24 7.71 3.34 -2.77
N ILE A 25 8.93 3.64 -2.34
CA ILE A 25 9.32 4.96 -1.84
C ILE A 25 9.17 6.02 -2.93
N HIS A 26 9.57 5.76 -4.17
CA HIS A 26 9.39 6.73 -5.26
C HIS A 26 7.91 7.09 -5.50
N ARG A 27 7.01 6.11 -5.40
CA ARG A 27 5.56 6.37 -5.51
C ARG A 27 5.07 7.23 -4.35
N LEU A 28 5.49 6.92 -3.13
CA LEU A 28 5.12 7.68 -1.93
C LEU A 28 5.64 9.12 -1.99
N ASN A 29 6.89 9.35 -2.39
CA ASN A 29 7.46 10.69 -2.55
C ASN A 29 6.66 11.52 -3.57
N ARG A 30 6.16 10.89 -4.64
CA ARG A 30 5.29 11.56 -5.62
C ARG A 30 3.94 11.95 -5.01
N ILE A 31 3.31 11.02 -4.28
CA ILE A 31 2.04 11.27 -3.58
C ILE A 31 2.21 12.40 -2.57
N GLU A 32 3.31 12.40 -1.81
CA GLU A 32 3.64 13.46 -0.85
C GLU A 32 3.76 14.83 -1.54
N GLY A 33 4.45 14.90 -2.69
CA GLY A 33 4.54 16.11 -3.49
C GLY A 33 3.17 16.64 -3.94
N GLN A 34 2.26 15.74 -4.35
CA GLN A 34 0.89 16.11 -4.71
C GLN A 34 0.11 16.67 -3.51
N ILE A 35 0.23 16.05 -2.33
CA ILE A 35 -0.42 16.54 -1.09
C ILE A 35 0.11 17.92 -0.71
N ARG A 36 1.44 18.12 -0.79
CA ARG A 36 2.06 19.44 -0.57
C ARG A 36 1.54 20.48 -1.56
N GLY A 37 1.35 20.09 -2.83
CA GLY A 37 0.74 20.94 -3.86
C GLY A 37 -0.69 21.36 -3.50
N ILE A 38 -1.55 20.42 -3.11
CA ILE A 38 -2.92 20.70 -2.65
C ILE A 38 -2.93 21.66 -1.47
N ARG A 39 -2.06 21.44 -0.48
CA ARG A 39 -1.91 22.35 0.66
C ARG A 39 -1.60 23.78 0.19
N GLY A 40 -0.64 23.94 -0.72
CA GLY A 40 -0.32 25.25 -1.30
C GLY A 40 -1.49 25.88 -2.06
N MET A 41 -2.31 25.08 -2.75
CA MET A 41 -3.52 25.60 -3.42
C MET A 41 -4.52 26.17 -2.42
N VAL A 42 -4.74 25.50 -1.28
CA VAL A 42 -5.61 25.99 -0.21
C VAL A 42 -5.05 27.27 0.43
N GLU A 43 -3.75 27.29 0.75
CA GLU A 43 -3.08 28.47 1.32
C GLU A 43 -3.17 29.70 0.40
N ASN A 44 -3.23 29.50 -0.92
CA ASN A 44 -3.38 30.55 -1.91
C ASN A 44 -4.84 30.86 -2.32
N ASN A 45 -5.83 30.31 -1.61
CA ASN A 45 -7.26 30.46 -1.94
C ASN A 45 -7.60 30.09 -3.40
N ALA A 46 -6.97 29.03 -3.93
CA ALA A 46 -7.23 28.56 -5.29
C ALA A 46 -8.67 28.07 -5.47
N TYR A 47 -9.12 28.03 -6.73
CA TYR A 47 -10.49 27.66 -7.08
C TYR A 47 -10.81 26.21 -6.69
N CYS A 48 -11.94 26.00 -6.01
CA CYS A 48 -12.26 24.71 -5.40
C CYS A 48 -12.29 23.53 -6.40
N PRO A 49 -12.87 23.65 -7.61
CA PRO A 49 -12.81 22.59 -8.61
C PRO A 49 -11.38 22.15 -8.98
N ASP A 50 -10.42 23.06 -9.04
CA ASP A 50 -9.03 22.70 -9.36
C ASP A 50 -8.39 21.89 -8.23
N ILE A 51 -8.69 22.26 -6.98
CA ILE A 51 -8.27 21.50 -5.79
C ILE A 51 -8.90 20.10 -5.81
N LEU A 52 -10.17 19.97 -6.20
CA LEU A 52 -10.84 18.67 -6.33
C LEU A 52 -10.21 17.79 -7.41
N VAL A 53 -9.80 18.36 -8.54
CA VAL A 53 -9.08 17.63 -9.59
C VAL A 53 -7.73 17.11 -9.07
N GLN A 54 -6.97 17.93 -8.34
CA GLN A 54 -5.70 17.48 -7.74
C GLN A 54 -5.92 16.43 -6.65
N SER A 55 -6.97 16.56 -5.84
CA SER A 55 -7.38 15.56 -4.85
C SER A 55 -7.70 14.21 -5.50
N ALA A 56 -8.45 14.22 -6.61
CA ALA A 56 -8.72 13.03 -7.39
C ALA A 56 -7.44 12.39 -7.96
N ALA A 57 -6.47 13.20 -8.39
CA ALA A 57 -5.18 12.73 -8.85
C ALA A 57 -4.34 12.06 -7.73
N VAL A 58 -4.43 12.56 -6.49
CA VAL A 58 -3.84 11.92 -5.31
C VAL A 58 -4.48 10.56 -5.05
N ASN A 59 -5.81 10.48 -5.05
CA ASN A 59 -6.54 9.22 -4.87
C ASN A 59 -6.15 8.18 -5.93
N ALA A 60 -6.04 8.59 -7.20
CA ALA A 60 -5.58 7.71 -8.28
C ALA A 60 -4.14 7.20 -8.03
N ALA A 61 -3.25 8.06 -7.53
CA ALA A 61 -1.88 7.68 -7.21
C ALA A 61 -1.79 6.71 -6.01
N ILE A 62 -2.59 6.93 -4.96
CA ILE A 62 -2.72 6.03 -3.81
C ILE A 62 -3.25 4.67 -4.27
N ASN A 63 -4.27 4.63 -5.12
CA ASN A 63 -4.81 3.39 -5.66
C ASN A 63 -3.77 2.63 -6.49
N ALA A 64 -2.95 3.33 -7.28
CA ALA A 64 -1.85 2.71 -8.01
C ALA A 64 -0.76 2.16 -7.07
N PHE A 65 -0.44 2.85 -5.97
CA PHE A 65 0.46 2.36 -4.93
C PHE A 65 -0.09 1.11 -4.23
N ASN A 66 -1.36 1.11 -3.84
CA ASN A 66 -2.01 -0.03 -3.20
C ASN A 66 -1.97 -1.28 -4.08
N LYS A 67 -2.25 -1.14 -5.38
CA LYS A 67 -2.16 -2.24 -6.36
C LYS A 67 -0.76 -2.84 -6.44
N GLU A 68 0.27 -1.99 -6.45
CA GLU A 68 1.66 -2.45 -6.49
C GLU A 68 2.04 -3.22 -5.21
N LEU A 69 1.70 -2.65 -4.04
CA LEU A 69 2.00 -3.25 -2.75
C LEU A 69 1.28 -4.59 -2.57
N LEU A 70 0.00 -4.64 -2.94
CA LEU A 70 -0.82 -5.85 -2.89
C LEU A 70 -0.26 -6.94 -3.83
N ALA A 71 0.10 -6.57 -5.06
CA ALA A 71 0.67 -7.53 -6.01
C ALA A 71 2.01 -8.10 -5.51
N SER A 72 2.83 -7.30 -4.83
CA SER A 72 4.04 -7.78 -4.16
C SER A 72 3.71 -8.75 -3.02
N HIS A 73 2.76 -8.39 -2.16
CA HIS A 73 2.32 -9.22 -1.03
C HIS A 73 1.78 -10.59 -1.46
N ILE A 74 0.95 -10.63 -2.50
CA ILE A 74 0.39 -11.88 -3.05
C ILE A 74 1.50 -12.78 -3.61
N ARG A 75 2.44 -12.22 -4.39
CA ARG A 75 3.50 -13.01 -5.04
C ARG A 75 4.56 -13.53 -4.07
N THR A 76 4.73 -12.89 -2.91
CA THR A 76 5.73 -13.28 -1.91
C THR A 76 5.07 -13.92 -0.70
N CYS A 77 4.50 -13.12 0.20
CA CYS A 77 4.09 -13.59 1.52
C CYS A 77 2.95 -14.62 1.44
N VAL A 78 1.93 -14.34 0.63
CA VAL A 78 0.77 -15.24 0.48
C VAL A 78 1.19 -16.52 -0.25
N ALA A 79 1.90 -16.40 -1.37
CA ALA A 79 2.36 -17.56 -2.13
C ALA A 79 3.30 -18.46 -1.31
N ASP A 80 4.18 -17.88 -0.50
CA ASP A 80 5.07 -18.64 0.37
C ASP A 80 4.30 -19.31 1.51
N ASP A 81 3.39 -18.61 2.20
CA ASP A 81 2.58 -19.21 3.27
C ASP A 81 1.73 -20.39 2.76
N ILE A 82 1.11 -20.27 1.58
CA ILE A 82 0.36 -21.37 0.94
C ILE A 82 1.27 -22.57 0.65
N ARG A 83 2.49 -22.35 0.13
CA ARG A 83 3.45 -23.45 -0.12
C ARG A 83 3.88 -24.18 1.15
N HIS A 84 3.83 -23.51 2.30
CA HIS A 84 4.13 -24.09 3.60
C HIS A 84 2.89 -24.70 4.30
N GLY A 85 1.73 -24.69 3.65
CA GLY A 85 0.47 -25.23 4.19
C GLY A 85 -0.24 -24.31 5.17
N ASN A 86 0.11 -23.02 5.21
CA ASN A 86 -0.48 -22.02 6.09
C ASN A 86 -1.63 -21.29 5.37
N ASP A 87 -2.75 -21.98 5.15
CA ASP A 87 -3.88 -21.46 4.36
C ASP A 87 -4.63 -20.29 5.04
N ASP A 88 -4.47 -20.10 6.35
CA ASP A 88 -5.02 -18.96 7.12
C ASP A 88 -4.67 -17.58 6.50
N VAL A 89 -3.58 -17.51 5.72
CA VAL A 89 -3.16 -16.28 5.02
C VAL A 89 -4.20 -15.82 3.98
N ILE A 90 -5.02 -16.73 3.45
CA ILE A 90 -6.06 -16.40 2.47
C ILE A 90 -7.17 -15.59 3.14
N ASP A 91 -7.58 -15.95 4.35
CA ASP A 91 -8.58 -15.19 5.11
C ASP A 91 -8.06 -13.79 5.47
N GLU A 92 -6.77 -13.68 5.82
CA GLU A 92 -6.09 -12.38 6.04
C GLU A 92 -6.11 -11.51 4.76
N LEU A 93 -5.84 -12.12 3.60
CA LEU A 93 -5.89 -11.44 2.31
C LEU A 93 -7.30 -10.97 1.98
N VAL A 94 -8.32 -11.82 2.14
CA VAL A 94 -9.73 -11.48 1.89
C VAL A 94 -10.16 -10.32 2.77
N ALA A 95 -9.85 -10.36 4.07
CA ALA A 95 -10.16 -9.28 5.01
C ALA A 95 -9.47 -7.96 4.64
N THR A 96 -8.25 -8.04 4.08
CA THR A 96 -7.52 -6.87 3.59
C THR A 96 -8.14 -6.30 2.31
N LEU A 97 -8.52 -7.14 1.36
CA LEU A 97 -9.20 -6.72 0.12
C LEU A 97 -10.53 -6.03 0.41
N GLN A 98 -11.33 -6.56 1.34
CA GLN A 98 -12.58 -5.93 1.78
C GLN A 98 -12.40 -4.52 2.33
N LYS A 99 -11.24 -4.20 2.93
CA LYS A 99 -10.93 -2.84 3.41
C LYS A 99 -10.50 -1.91 2.27
N LEU A 100 -9.84 -2.44 1.24
CA LEU A 100 -9.35 -1.67 0.11
C LEU A 100 -10.43 -1.39 -0.96
N MET A 101 -11.51 -2.16 -0.97
CA MET A 101 -12.62 -2.03 -1.91
C MET A 101 -13.80 -1.18 -1.38
N LYS A 102 -13.61 -0.49 -0.25
CA LYS A 102 -14.60 0.45 0.28
C LYS A 102 -14.59 1.78 -0.46
#